data_AF-A0A6P1TKC2-F1
#
_entry.id   AF-A0A6P1TKC2-F1
#
_cell.length_a   1.000
_cell.length_b   1.000
_cell.length_c   1.000
_cell.angle_alpha   90.00
_cell.angle_beta   90.00
_cell.angle_gamma   90.00
#
_symmetry.space_group_name_H-M   'P 1'
#
loop_
_entity.id
_entity.type
_entity.pdbx_description
1 polymer ?
#
loop_
_entity_poly.entity_id
_entity_poly.type
_entity_poly.pdbx_seq_one_letter_code
_entity_poly.pdbx_strand_id
1 'polypeptide(L)'
;MVDRKITGNNLMKKCLWAACRLAYSIVDGNLPIDYKTRIDYKIGDVEDNSYQRAGFVGDVYSFSGGVENINAGLVGISKSGIIISFRGTNGNDTEIGSFLDWLNNFLAVPVSFSPYGKGSVHMGFFNSVQSIQDLLIRKTLDLVSEVKKNNIPPVIYITGHSKGGAMAAIMAKILQKYVQNRIIVYTFGAPRAGDNEFRKDYRITHYRYESFLDIVSHLSLSRQELELIPRMGILYEILSPCLYFLLMHRWEQGYVSINQEKFMEDFPGIPTIIQKKNLIPSVQSSR
;
A
#
# COMPACT_ATOMS: atom_id res chain seq x y z
N MET A 1 16.31 26.65 4.14
CA MET A 1 16.32 25.44 3.27
C MET A 1 15.47 24.27 3.80
N VAL A 2 14.99 24.31 5.05
CA VAL A 2 14.20 23.22 5.66
C VAL A 2 12.74 23.17 5.15
N ASP A 3 12.18 24.29 4.67
CA ASP A 3 10.75 24.40 4.35
C ASP A 3 10.29 23.78 3.02
N ARG A 4 11.10 23.90 1.94
CA ARG A 4 10.69 23.46 0.58
C ARG A 4 10.64 21.93 0.40
N LYS A 5 11.51 21.18 1.09
CA LYS A 5 11.52 19.71 1.03
C LYS A 5 10.35 19.09 1.80
N ILE A 6 9.96 19.70 2.93
CA ILE A 6 8.85 19.23 3.76
C ILE A 6 7.51 19.51 3.06
N THR A 7 7.32 20.72 2.53
CA THR A 7 6.13 21.08 1.73
C THR A 7 5.99 20.22 0.46
N GLY A 8 7.09 19.97 -0.26
CA GLY A 8 7.09 19.09 -1.44
C GLY A 8 6.72 17.63 -1.12
N ASN A 9 7.18 17.09 0.02
CA ASN A 9 6.85 15.73 0.45
C ASN A 9 5.37 15.62 0.87
N ASN A 10 4.84 16.63 1.56
CA ASN A 10 3.43 16.68 1.95
C ASN A 10 2.47 16.80 0.75
N LEU A 11 2.85 17.55 -0.30
CA LEU A 11 2.05 17.61 -1.53
C LEU A 11 2.04 16.27 -2.26
N MET A 12 3.22 15.66 -2.44
CA MET A 12 3.34 14.35 -3.09
C MET A 12 2.56 13.26 -2.35
N LYS A 13 2.63 13.24 -1.02
CA LYS A 13 1.82 12.38 -0.14
C LYS A 13 0.33 12.50 -0.49
N LYS A 14 -0.21 13.72 -0.63
CA LYS A 14 -1.63 13.96 -0.97
C LYS A 14 -1.97 13.50 -2.39
N CYS A 15 -1.11 13.75 -3.37
CA CYS A 15 -1.31 13.29 -4.75
C CYS A 15 -1.33 11.77 -4.85
N LEU A 16 -0.40 11.09 -4.19
CA LEU A 16 -0.30 9.63 -4.23
C LEU A 16 -1.42 8.94 -3.44
N TRP A 17 -1.92 9.56 -2.38
CA TRP A 17 -3.14 9.11 -1.72
C TRP A 17 -4.36 9.20 -2.65
N ALA A 18 -4.51 10.30 -3.41
CA ALA A 18 -5.56 10.43 -4.40
C ALA A 18 -5.45 9.35 -5.49
N ALA A 19 -4.24 9.04 -5.95
CA ALA A 19 -4.03 7.94 -6.90
C ALA A 19 -4.42 6.56 -6.31
N CYS A 20 -4.21 6.32 -5.00
CA CYS A 20 -4.73 5.12 -4.33
C CYS A 20 -6.25 5.05 -4.43
N ARG A 21 -6.93 6.17 -4.14
CA ARG A 21 -8.39 6.26 -4.21
C ARG A 21 -8.93 6.03 -5.62
N LEU A 22 -8.28 6.60 -6.63
CA LEU A 22 -8.64 6.35 -8.02
C LEU A 22 -8.52 4.85 -8.35
N ALA A 23 -7.50 4.16 -7.85
CA ALA A 23 -7.35 2.71 -8.05
C ALA A 23 -8.50 1.90 -7.43
N TYR A 24 -9.13 2.37 -6.34
CA TYR A 24 -10.33 1.75 -5.77
C TYR A 24 -11.56 1.82 -6.68
N SER A 25 -11.60 2.78 -7.62
CA SER A 25 -12.69 2.89 -8.60
C SER A 25 -12.60 1.88 -9.75
N ILE A 26 -11.48 1.16 -9.88
CA ILE A 26 -11.30 0.15 -10.93
C ILE A 26 -12.28 -1.00 -10.69
N VAL A 27 -13.06 -1.36 -11.70
CA VAL A 27 -13.95 -2.54 -11.72
C VAL A 27 -13.67 -3.31 -13.01
N ASP A 28 -13.39 -4.61 -12.90
CA ASP A 28 -13.04 -5.47 -14.04
C ASP A 28 -11.98 -4.87 -14.97
N GLY A 29 -10.96 -4.25 -14.37
CA GLY A 29 -9.83 -3.67 -15.08
C GLY A 29 -10.09 -2.31 -15.71
N ASN A 30 -11.30 -1.76 -15.57
CA ASN A 30 -11.70 -0.50 -16.17
C ASN A 30 -11.91 0.59 -15.10
N LEU A 31 -11.45 1.80 -15.39
CA LEU A 31 -11.88 2.99 -14.66
C LEU A 31 -13.28 3.40 -15.11
N PRO A 32 -14.08 4.05 -14.24
CA PRO A 32 -15.35 4.65 -14.63
C PRO A 32 -15.17 5.61 -15.81
N ILE A 33 -16.11 5.67 -16.75
CA ILE A 33 -15.98 6.53 -17.95
C ILE A 33 -15.74 8.00 -17.60
N ASP A 34 -16.31 8.45 -16.49
CA ASP A 34 -16.25 9.81 -15.98
C ASP A 34 -15.08 10.05 -15.01
N TYR A 35 -14.11 9.13 -14.86
CA TYR A 35 -13.06 9.22 -13.83
C TYR A 35 -12.28 10.54 -13.79
N LYS A 36 -12.19 11.25 -14.91
CA LYS A 36 -11.51 12.56 -15.01
C LYS A 36 -12.31 13.72 -14.40
N THR A 37 -13.62 13.57 -14.27
CA THR A 37 -14.56 14.60 -13.79
C THR A 37 -15.38 14.17 -12.59
N ARG A 38 -15.40 12.87 -12.27
CA ARG A 38 -16.16 12.28 -11.18
C ARG A 38 -15.80 12.91 -9.84
N ILE A 39 -16.79 13.34 -9.08
CA ILE A 39 -16.58 13.77 -7.70
C ILE A 39 -16.48 12.51 -6.85
N ASP A 40 -15.30 12.25 -6.29
CA ASP A 40 -15.05 11.04 -5.52
C ASP A 40 -15.40 11.23 -4.03
N TYR A 41 -15.41 12.49 -3.54
CA TYR A 41 -15.74 12.86 -2.17
C TYR A 41 -15.85 14.37 -1.98
N LYS A 42 -16.38 14.77 -0.82
CA LYS A 42 -16.42 16.14 -0.34
C LYS A 42 -15.48 16.30 0.85
N ILE A 43 -14.61 17.31 0.83
CA ILE A 43 -13.82 17.76 1.98
C ILE A 43 -14.47 19.05 2.48
N GLY A 44 -15.35 18.95 3.48
CA GLY A 44 -16.27 20.05 3.79
C GLY A 44 -17.18 20.31 2.60
N ASP A 45 -17.22 21.55 2.11
CA ASP A 45 -18.01 21.95 0.93
C ASP A 45 -17.25 21.81 -0.40
N VAL A 46 -15.98 21.40 -0.36
CA VAL A 46 -15.15 21.26 -1.56
C VAL A 46 -15.31 19.88 -2.15
N GLU A 47 -15.86 19.80 -3.34
CA GLU A 47 -15.88 18.59 -4.15
C GLU A 47 -14.47 18.29 -4.68
N ASP A 48 -14.04 17.04 -4.54
CA ASP A 48 -12.68 16.61 -4.89
C ASP A 48 -12.71 15.42 -5.87
N ASN A 49 -11.84 15.49 -6.87
CA ASN A 49 -11.68 14.48 -7.91
C ASN A 49 -10.28 13.87 -7.80
N SER A 50 -10.21 12.55 -7.65
CA SER A 50 -8.96 11.84 -7.40
C SER A 50 -7.98 11.94 -8.56
N TYR A 51 -8.47 11.97 -9.81
CA TYR A 51 -7.64 12.14 -11.00
C TYR A 51 -6.91 13.49 -11.00
N GLN A 52 -7.65 14.58 -10.78
CA GLN A 52 -7.13 15.95 -10.72
C GLN A 52 -6.19 16.14 -9.53
N ARG A 53 -6.55 15.61 -8.36
CA ARG A 53 -5.73 15.71 -7.15
C ARG A 53 -4.45 14.90 -7.22
N ALA A 54 -4.47 13.74 -7.89
CA ALA A 54 -3.27 12.99 -8.22
C ALA A 54 -2.37 13.73 -9.23
N GLY A 55 -2.91 14.73 -9.92
CA GLY A 55 -2.17 15.55 -10.88
C GLY A 55 -1.89 14.83 -12.19
N PHE A 56 -2.70 13.83 -12.54
CA PHE A 56 -2.60 13.13 -13.81
C PHE A 56 -2.81 14.07 -14.99
N VAL A 57 -2.12 13.77 -16.09
CA VAL A 57 -2.24 14.44 -17.38
C VAL A 57 -2.45 13.37 -18.45
N GLY A 58 -3.42 13.58 -19.33
CA GLY A 58 -3.77 12.61 -20.37
C GLY A 58 -4.63 11.45 -19.87
N ASP A 59 -4.34 10.26 -20.36
CA ASP A 59 -5.08 9.04 -20.01
C ASP A 59 -4.40 8.29 -18.86
N VAL A 60 -5.23 7.65 -18.04
CA VAL A 60 -4.79 6.68 -17.03
C VAL A 60 -5.20 5.29 -17.51
N TYR A 61 -4.25 4.38 -17.51
CA TYR A 61 -4.44 3.00 -17.95
C TYR A 61 -4.60 2.10 -16.72
N SER A 62 -5.70 1.36 -16.64
CA SER A 62 -5.99 0.42 -15.56
C SER A 62 -5.86 -1.03 -16.03
N PHE A 63 -5.59 -1.91 -15.07
CA PHE A 63 -5.40 -3.34 -15.27
C PHE A 63 -6.06 -4.10 -14.13
N SER A 64 -6.60 -5.28 -14.42
CA SER A 64 -7.01 -6.24 -13.41
C SER A 64 -6.50 -7.64 -13.72
N GLY A 65 -6.44 -8.48 -12.69
CA GLY A 65 -6.04 -9.87 -12.80
C GLY A 65 -6.31 -10.65 -11.51
N GLY A 66 -5.93 -11.93 -11.53
CA GLY A 66 -6.25 -12.88 -10.48
C GLY A 66 -7.66 -13.44 -10.61
N VAL A 67 -8.02 -14.37 -9.72
CA VAL A 67 -9.36 -14.94 -9.65
C VAL A 67 -10.36 -13.80 -9.43
N GLU A 68 -11.42 -13.74 -10.23
CA GLU A 68 -12.45 -12.69 -10.17
C GLU A 68 -11.95 -11.24 -10.33
N ASN A 69 -10.79 -11.03 -10.98
CA ASN A 69 -10.24 -9.69 -11.23
C ASN A 69 -10.03 -8.85 -9.94
N ILE A 70 -9.80 -9.52 -8.80
CA ILE A 70 -9.69 -8.86 -7.49
C ILE A 70 -8.41 -8.02 -7.34
N ASN A 71 -7.38 -8.30 -8.15
CA ASN A 71 -6.14 -7.52 -8.16
C ASN A 71 -6.28 -6.44 -9.22
N ALA A 72 -5.99 -5.20 -8.86
CA ALA A 72 -6.08 -4.09 -9.79
C ALA A 72 -4.97 -3.07 -9.57
N GLY A 73 -4.57 -2.42 -10.65
CA GLY A 73 -3.63 -1.32 -10.62
C GLY A 73 -3.83 -0.38 -11.80
N LEU A 74 -3.24 0.80 -11.70
CA LEU A 74 -3.25 1.79 -12.77
C LEU A 74 -1.87 2.40 -12.97
N VAL A 75 -1.66 2.98 -14.15
CA VAL A 75 -0.50 3.80 -14.48
C VAL A 75 -0.91 5.01 -15.31
N GLY A 76 -0.33 6.16 -15.03
CA GLY A 76 -0.56 7.38 -15.80
C GLY A 76 0.57 8.39 -15.64
N ILE A 77 0.66 9.33 -16.59
CA ILE A 77 1.59 10.46 -16.49
C ILE A 77 0.96 11.51 -15.58
N SER A 78 1.76 12.11 -14.71
CA SER A 78 1.40 13.26 -13.87
C SER A 78 2.36 14.41 -14.13
N LYS A 79 2.01 15.60 -13.63
CA LYS A 79 2.90 16.78 -13.65
C LYS A 79 4.27 16.54 -12.99
N SER A 80 4.38 15.55 -12.11
CA SER A 80 5.61 15.26 -11.35
C SER A 80 6.39 14.05 -11.86
N GLY A 81 5.85 13.29 -12.82
CA GLY A 81 6.40 12.02 -13.30
C GLY A 81 5.32 10.98 -13.53
N ILE A 82 5.69 9.70 -13.61
CA ILE A 82 4.74 8.59 -13.82
C ILE A 82 4.25 8.11 -12.46
N ILE A 83 2.94 7.91 -12.31
CA ILE A 83 2.35 7.34 -11.10
C ILE A 83 1.80 5.96 -11.43
N ILE A 84 2.23 4.95 -10.67
CA ILE A 84 1.66 3.61 -10.61
C ILE A 84 0.92 3.49 -9.27
N SER A 85 -0.34 3.04 -9.29
CA SER A 85 -1.12 2.88 -8.08
C SER A 85 -1.81 1.52 -8.05
N PHE A 86 -1.74 0.83 -6.91
CA PHE A 86 -2.38 -0.47 -6.70
C PHE A 86 -3.59 -0.35 -5.77
N ARG A 87 -4.65 -1.07 -6.13
CA ARG A 87 -5.88 -1.18 -5.34
C ARG A 87 -5.67 -2.14 -4.16
N GLY A 88 -6.18 -1.77 -2.99
CA GLY A 88 -6.32 -2.70 -1.87
C GLY A 88 -7.48 -3.69 -2.09
N THR A 89 -7.92 -4.35 -1.02
CA THR A 89 -9.15 -5.15 -1.06
C THR A 89 -10.37 -4.21 -1.00
N ASN A 90 -11.36 -4.41 -1.89
CA ASN A 90 -12.57 -3.58 -1.93
C ASN A 90 -13.60 -4.13 -0.93
N GLY A 91 -14.04 -3.29 0.01
CA GLY A 91 -14.91 -3.67 1.12
C GLY A 91 -16.41 -3.76 0.82
N ASN A 92 -16.85 -4.21 -0.36
CA ASN A 92 -18.26 -4.70 -0.47
C ASN A 92 -18.47 -5.94 0.43
N ASP A 93 -17.35 -6.58 0.74
CA ASP A 93 -16.97 -7.45 1.85
C ASP A 93 -17.10 -6.76 3.24
N THR A 94 -18.26 -6.19 3.56
CA THR A 94 -18.51 -5.37 4.78
C THR A 94 -18.54 -6.16 6.09
N GLU A 95 -18.28 -7.46 6.06
CA GLU A 95 -18.17 -8.25 7.27
C GLU A 95 -16.74 -8.18 7.81
N ILE A 96 -16.60 -8.02 9.12
CA ILE A 96 -15.34 -8.29 9.84
C ILE A 96 -14.77 -9.65 9.39
N GLY A 97 -15.64 -10.61 9.02
CA GLY A 97 -15.31 -11.87 8.38
C GLY A 97 -14.44 -11.73 7.14
N SER A 98 -14.74 -10.85 6.20
CA SER A 98 -13.94 -10.73 4.97
C SER A 98 -12.56 -10.09 5.19
N PHE A 99 -12.43 -9.19 6.17
CA PHE A 99 -11.12 -8.70 6.61
C PHE A 99 -10.32 -9.79 7.33
N LEU A 100 -10.99 -10.62 8.14
CA LEU A 100 -10.36 -11.78 8.80
C LEU A 100 -10.01 -12.90 7.83
N ASP A 101 -10.82 -13.14 6.80
CA ASP A 101 -10.54 -14.10 5.72
C ASP A 101 -9.39 -13.60 4.86
N TRP A 102 -9.38 -12.31 4.52
CA TRP A 102 -8.24 -11.67 3.91
C TRP A 102 -6.99 -11.83 4.79
N LEU A 103 -7.10 -11.60 6.10
CA LEU A 103 -6.01 -11.74 7.05
C LEU A 103 -5.52 -13.20 7.15
N ASN A 104 -6.41 -14.18 7.24
CA ASN A 104 -6.12 -15.61 7.24
C ASN A 104 -5.36 -16.02 5.97
N ASN A 105 -5.86 -15.57 4.80
CA ASN A 105 -5.19 -15.77 3.51
C ASN A 105 -3.85 -15.02 3.41
N PHE A 106 -3.68 -13.98 4.22
CA PHE A 106 -2.48 -13.15 4.33
C PHE A 106 -1.43 -13.69 5.32
N LEU A 107 -1.67 -14.85 5.93
CA LEU A 107 -0.66 -15.60 6.69
C LEU A 107 0.06 -16.63 5.81
N ALA A 108 0.09 -16.36 4.50
CA ALA A 108 0.63 -17.29 3.52
C ALA A 108 2.16 -17.44 3.64
N VAL A 109 2.61 -18.57 3.12
CA VAL A 109 4.00 -19.01 3.12
C VAL A 109 4.90 -17.98 2.41
N PRO A 110 6.04 -17.57 3.02
CA PRO A 110 7.05 -16.79 2.32
C PRO A 110 7.59 -17.57 1.12
N VAL A 111 7.70 -16.91 -0.03
CA VAL A 111 8.28 -17.50 -1.25
C VAL A 111 9.50 -16.72 -1.68
N SER A 112 10.48 -17.42 -2.24
CA SER A 112 11.69 -16.79 -2.76
C SER A 112 11.34 -15.69 -3.76
N PHE A 113 11.95 -14.52 -3.60
CA PHE A 113 11.77 -13.39 -4.52
C PHE A 113 12.66 -13.45 -5.77
N SER A 114 13.30 -14.60 -6.01
CA SER A 114 14.04 -14.87 -7.24
C SER A 114 13.10 -14.95 -8.46
N PRO A 115 13.51 -14.48 -9.66
CA PRO A 115 14.80 -13.85 -9.95
C PRO A 115 14.85 -12.36 -9.58
N TYR A 116 13.77 -11.74 -9.12
CA TYR A 116 13.64 -10.28 -9.00
C TYR A 116 14.51 -9.63 -7.90
N GLY A 117 14.89 -10.38 -6.87
CA GLY A 117 15.76 -9.90 -5.81
C GLY A 117 16.17 -11.00 -4.83
N LYS A 118 16.71 -10.58 -3.68
CA LYS A 118 17.09 -11.49 -2.59
C LYS A 118 15.97 -11.60 -1.54
N GLY A 119 16.03 -12.66 -0.73
CA GLY A 119 15.07 -12.94 0.33
C GLY A 119 13.74 -13.49 -0.19
N SER A 120 12.74 -13.39 0.68
CA SER A 120 11.40 -13.92 0.46
C SER A 120 10.34 -12.83 0.60
N VAL A 121 9.27 -12.98 -0.16
CA VAL A 121 8.09 -12.09 -0.13
C VAL A 121 6.83 -12.88 0.16
N HIS A 122 5.78 -12.18 0.57
CA HIS A 122 4.49 -12.81 0.82
C HIS A 122 3.88 -13.33 -0.47
N MET A 123 3.64 -14.66 -0.55
CA MET A 123 3.16 -15.34 -1.75
C MET A 123 1.90 -14.71 -2.32
N GLY A 124 0.91 -14.41 -1.48
CA GLY A 124 -0.34 -13.79 -1.94
C GLY A 124 -0.13 -12.45 -2.63
N PHE A 125 0.77 -11.61 -2.10
CA PHE A 125 1.05 -10.30 -2.71
C PHE A 125 1.87 -10.43 -3.99
N PHE A 126 2.82 -11.36 -3.99
CA PHE A 126 3.64 -11.62 -5.15
C PHE A 126 2.78 -12.15 -6.30
N ASN A 127 1.91 -13.11 -6.04
CA ASN A 127 0.94 -13.62 -7.02
C ASN A 127 0.00 -12.52 -7.52
N SER A 128 -0.49 -11.65 -6.62
CA SER A 128 -1.30 -10.49 -7.01
C SER A 128 -0.57 -9.57 -7.98
N VAL A 129 0.71 -9.27 -7.72
CA VAL A 129 1.53 -8.46 -8.64
C VAL A 129 1.75 -9.21 -9.96
N GLN A 130 2.14 -10.48 -9.92
CA GLN A 130 2.37 -11.30 -11.11
C GLN A 130 1.14 -11.37 -12.03
N SER A 131 -0.06 -11.34 -11.46
CA SER A 131 -1.30 -11.37 -12.24
C SER A 131 -1.52 -10.15 -13.16
N ILE A 132 -0.85 -9.03 -12.89
CA ILE A 132 -1.00 -7.78 -13.67
C ILE A 132 0.33 -7.15 -14.13
N GLN A 133 1.47 -7.67 -13.68
CA GLN A 133 2.78 -7.03 -13.87
C GLN A 133 3.15 -6.83 -15.34
N ASP A 134 2.85 -7.78 -16.22
CA ASP A 134 3.38 -7.75 -17.59
C ASP A 134 2.76 -6.60 -18.40
N LEU A 135 1.44 -6.42 -18.28
CA LEU A 135 0.72 -5.32 -18.91
C LEU A 135 1.15 -3.97 -18.31
N LEU A 136 1.31 -3.93 -16.99
CA LEU A 136 1.71 -2.73 -16.27
C LEU A 136 3.14 -2.29 -16.61
N ILE A 137 4.10 -3.23 -16.68
CA ILE A 137 5.49 -2.97 -17.08
C ILE A 137 5.52 -2.45 -18.51
N ARG A 138 4.86 -3.14 -19.45
CA ARG A 138 4.82 -2.72 -20.87
C ARG A 138 4.30 -1.29 -21.00
N LYS A 139 3.16 -0.99 -20.37
CA LYS A 139 2.60 0.37 -20.42
C LYS A 139 3.49 1.39 -19.74
N THR A 140 4.13 1.04 -18.63
CA THR A 140 5.08 1.93 -17.95
C THR A 140 6.26 2.28 -18.86
N LEU A 141 6.79 1.33 -19.63
CA LEU A 141 7.90 1.56 -20.57
C LEU A 141 7.48 2.49 -21.72
N ASP A 142 6.25 2.35 -22.23
CA ASP A 142 5.69 3.28 -23.23
C ASP A 142 5.67 4.71 -22.66
N LEU A 143 5.11 4.89 -21.46
CA LEU A 143 4.99 6.20 -20.82
C LEU A 143 6.35 6.80 -20.44
N VAL A 144 7.34 5.98 -20.04
CA VAL A 144 8.72 6.42 -19.81
C VAL A 144 9.31 7.04 -21.08
N SER A 145 9.01 6.47 -22.24
CA SER A 145 9.47 6.99 -23.52
C SER A 145 8.76 8.30 -23.89
N GLU A 146 7.49 8.45 -23.52
CA GLU A 146 6.70 9.66 -23.73
C GLU A 146 7.16 10.84 -22.85
N VAL A 147 7.31 10.63 -21.54
CA VAL A 147 7.73 11.71 -20.61
C VAL A 147 9.10 12.28 -20.95
N LYS A 148 10.01 11.42 -21.47
CA LYS A 148 11.33 11.85 -21.96
C LYS A 148 11.23 12.81 -23.14
N LYS A 149 10.29 12.60 -24.06
CA LYS A 149 10.07 13.49 -25.22
C LYS A 149 9.46 14.83 -24.80
N ASN A 150 8.62 14.82 -23.78
CA ASN A 150 7.86 15.99 -23.33
C ASN A 150 8.53 16.78 -22.19
N ASN A 151 9.82 16.53 -21.88
CA ASN A 151 10.56 17.17 -20.80
C ASN A 151 9.89 17.09 -19.41
N ILE A 152 9.09 16.04 -19.17
CA ILE A 152 8.50 15.75 -17.86
C ILE A 152 9.52 14.98 -17.03
N PRO A 153 9.67 15.24 -15.71
CA PRO A 153 10.60 14.51 -14.86
C PRO A 153 10.41 13.00 -14.98
N PRO A 154 11.45 12.21 -15.30
CA PRO A 154 11.33 10.78 -15.54
C PRO A 154 11.33 9.97 -14.23
N VAL A 155 10.70 10.50 -13.17
CA VAL A 155 10.56 9.84 -11.87
C VAL A 155 9.32 8.95 -11.89
N ILE A 156 9.44 7.74 -11.36
CA ILE A 156 8.33 6.79 -11.23
C ILE A 156 7.94 6.73 -9.76
N TYR A 157 6.72 7.16 -9.46
CA TYR A 157 6.11 7.02 -8.15
C TYR A 157 5.25 5.76 -8.14
N ILE A 158 5.41 4.93 -7.13
CA ILE A 158 4.58 3.74 -6.95
C ILE A 158 3.87 3.85 -5.60
N THR A 159 2.56 3.65 -5.61
CA THR A 159 1.73 3.84 -4.43
C THR A 159 0.68 2.77 -4.26
N GLY A 160 0.17 2.65 -3.04
CA GLY A 160 -0.90 1.72 -2.70
C GLY A 160 -1.31 1.84 -1.24
N HIS A 161 -2.58 1.50 -0.99
CA HIS A 161 -3.15 1.43 0.35
C HIS A 161 -3.40 -0.03 0.76
N SER A 162 -3.21 -0.39 2.04
CA SER A 162 -3.45 -1.75 2.55
C SER A 162 -2.73 -2.80 1.70
N LYS A 163 -3.41 -3.87 1.24
CA LYS A 163 -2.89 -4.86 0.26
C LYS A 163 -2.16 -4.22 -0.92
N GLY A 164 -2.69 -3.13 -1.46
CA GLY A 164 -2.10 -2.41 -2.59
C GLY A 164 -0.73 -1.82 -2.25
N GLY A 165 -0.50 -1.42 -1.00
CA GLY A 165 0.84 -0.99 -0.55
C GLY A 165 1.83 -2.14 -0.49
N ALA A 166 1.35 -3.32 -0.07
CA ALA A 166 1.96 -4.63 -0.26
C ALA A 166 2.57 -4.82 -1.67
N MET A 167 1.64 -4.75 -2.63
CA MET A 167 1.91 -4.90 -4.06
C MET A 167 2.84 -3.81 -4.60
N ALA A 168 2.67 -2.56 -4.16
CA ALA A 168 3.53 -1.44 -4.55
C ALA A 168 5.00 -1.68 -4.22
N ALA A 169 5.29 -2.20 -3.02
CA ALA A 169 6.66 -2.50 -2.60
C ALA A 169 7.28 -3.57 -3.52
N ILE A 170 6.58 -4.68 -3.74
CA ILE A 170 7.03 -5.79 -4.58
C ILE A 170 7.24 -5.32 -6.03
N MET A 171 6.24 -4.66 -6.62
CA MET A 171 6.31 -4.14 -7.99
C MET A 171 7.49 -3.19 -8.18
N ALA A 172 7.79 -2.34 -7.20
CA ALA A 172 8.91 -1.41 -7.31
C ALA A 172 10.26 -2.11 -7.52
N LYS A 173 10.49 -3.23 -6.82
CA LYS A 173 11.70 -4.04 -7.00
C LYS A 173 11.71 -4.79 -8.32
N ILE A 174 10.57 -5.31 -8.76
CA ILE A 174 10.44 -5.94 -10.08
C ILE A 174 10.77 -4.92 -11.17
N LEU A 175 10.12 -3.76 -11.14
CA LEU A 175 10.25 -2.71 -12.15
C LEU A 175 11.69 -2.16 -12.23
N GLN A 176 12.42 -2.12 -11.12
CA GLN A 176 13.83 -1.70 -11.07
C GLN A 176 14.74 -2.47 -12.04
N LYS A 177 14.35 -3.68 -12.46
CA LYS A 177 15.07 -4.46 -13.47
C LYS A 177 14.84 -4.02 -14.91
N TYR A 178 13.74 -3.32 -15.16
CA TYR A 178 13.29 -2.93 -16.50
C TYR A 178 13.50 -1.45 -16.79
N VAL A 179 13.73 -0.62 -15.76
CA VAL A 179 13.90 0.82 -15.90
C VAL A 179 15.16 1.31 -15.17
N GLN A 180 15.84 2.30 -15.75
CA GLN A 180 16.93 3.03 -15.09
C GLN A 180 16.43 4.27 -14.33
N ASN A 181 15.14 4.56 -14.44
CA ASN A 181 14.47 5.70 -13.84
C ASN A 181 14.51 5.63 -12.31
N ARG A 182 14.55 6.80 -11.67
CA ARG A 182 14.41 6.88 -10.21
C ARG A 182 13.01 6.44 -9.80
N ILE A 183 12.93 5.42 -8.96
CA ILE A 183 11.68 4.94 -8.35
C ILE A 183 11.57 5.47 -6.92
N ILE A 184 10.39 5.97 -6.55
CA ILE A 184 10.05 6.38 -5.18
C ILE A 184 8.71 5.77 -4.79
N VAL A 185 8.65 5.14 -3.63
CA VAL A 185 7.46 4.42 -3.16
C VAL A 185 6.81 5.15 -1.99
N TYR A 186 5.49 5.28 -2.03
CA TYR A 186 4.68 5.80 -0.94
C TYR A 186 3.59 4.78 -0.65
N THR A 187 3.50 4.29 0.58
CA THR A 187 2.44 3.33 0.93
C THR A 187 1.70 3.79 2.16
N PHE A 188 0.43 3.41 2.23
CA PHE A 188 -0.49 3.86 3.27
C PHE A 188 -1.14 2.64 3.93
N GLY A 189 -0.99 2.50 5.25
CA GLY A 189 -1.54 1.35 6.01
C GLY A 189 -1.10 -0.01 5.46
N ALA A 190 0.13 -0.10 4.94
CA ALA A 190 0.57 -1.26 4.17
C ALA A 190 1.17 -2.33 5.10
N PRO A 191 0.79 -3.61 4.98
CA PRO A 191 1.44 -4.68 5.71
C PRO A 191 2.88 -4.89 5.24
N ARG A 192 3.61 -5.77 5.92
CA ARG A 192 4.99 -6.10 5.56
C ARG A 192 5.01 -7.01 4.34
N ALA A 193 5.84 -6.67 3.35
CA ALA A 193 5.84 -7.36 2.05
C ALA A 193 6.81 -8.54 1.97
N GLY A 194 7.88 -8.52 2.77
CA GLY A 194 8.96 -9.50 2.70
C GLY A 194 9.78 -9.61 3.98
N ASP A 195 10.69 -10.56 3.98
CA ASP A 195 11.58 -10.88 5.09
C ASP A 195 12.73 -9.86 5.25
N ASN A 196 13.62 -10.12 6.21
CA ASN A 196 14.75 -9.25 6.50
C ASN A 196 15.78 -9.19 5.35
N GLU A 197 15.91 -10.25 4.56
CA GLU A 197 16.79 -10.24 3.39
C GLU A 197 16.21 -9.37 2.27
N PHE A 198 14.91 -9.50 2.00
CA PHE A 198 14.19 -8.62 1.08
C PHE A 198 14.34 -7.17 1.51
N ARG A 199 14.15 -6.85 2.79
CA ARG A 199 14.34 -5.51 3.34
C ARG A 199 15.77 -4.99 3.14
N LYS A 200 16.79 -5.81 3.40
CA LYS A 200 18.21 -5.44 3.19
C LYS A 200 18.54 -5.18 1.72
N ASP A 201 17.90 -5.90 0.81
CA ASP A 201 18.01 -5.73 -0.64
C ASP A 201 17.17 -4.55 -1.17
N TYR A 202 16.20 -4.08 -0.40
CA TYR A 202 15.29 -2.99 -0.76
C TYR A 202 15.94 -1.60 -0.63
N ARG A 203 16.66 -1.16 -1.68
CA ARG A 203 17.36 0.14 -1.73
C ARG A 203 16.55 1.28 -2.36
N ILE A 204 15.25 1.08 -2.56
CA ILE A 204 14.35 2.09 -3.13
C ILE A 204 13.91 3.06 -2.02
N THR A 205 13.84 4.36 -2.33
CA THR A 205 13.28 5.35 -1.40
C THR A 205 11.82 5.03 -1.15
N HIS A 206 11.46 4.65 0.07
CA HIS A 206 10.11 4.22 0.44
C HIS A 206 9.66 4.97 1.68
N TYR A 207 8.55 5.70 1.57
CA TYR A 207 7.84 6.31 2.69
C TYR A 207 6.62 5.47 3.05
N ARG A 208 6.59 4.95 4.27
CA ARG A 208 5.45 4.22 4.83
C ARG A 208 4.67 5.13 5.76
N TYR A 209 3.38 5.32 5.48
CA TYR A 209 2.47 6.11 6.28
C TYR A 209 1.49 5.19 7.00
N GLU A 210 1.44 5.28 8.31
CA GLU A 210 0.66 4.39 9.17
C GLU A 210 -0.31 5.21 10.03
N SER A 211 -1.56 4.76 10.15
CA SER A 211 -2.53 5.40 11.03
C SER A 211 -2.41 4.87 12.45
N PHE A 212 -2.69 5.70 13.44
CA PHE A 212 -2.74 5.27 14.84
C PHE A 212 -3.75 4.13 15.00
N LEU A 213 -3.33 3.03 15.64
CA LEU A 213 -4.09 1.79 15.84
C LEU A 213 -4.41 0.98 14.57
N ASP A 214 -3.81 1.31 13.42
CA ASP A 214 -3.94 0.47 12.23
C ASP A 214 -3.09 -0.80 12.35
N ILE A 215 -3.75 -1.91 12.70
CA ILE A 215 -3.10 -3.21 12.83
C ILE A 215 -2.52 -3.72 11.50
N VAL A 216 -3.04 -3.28 10.35
CA VAL A 216 -2.64 -3.81 9.04
C VAL A 216 -1.15 -3.62 8.81
N SER A 217 -0.61 -2.48 9.24
CA SER A 217 0.81 -2.16 9.12
C SER A 217 1.74 -3.12 9.87
N HIS A 218 1.21 -3.78 10.90
CA HIS A 218 1.90 -4.76 11.73
C HIS A 218 1.69 -6.21 11.27
N LEU A 219 0.84 -6.42 10.26
CA LEU A 219 0.54 -7.76 9.75
C LEU A 219 1.70 -8.35 8.95
N SER A 220 1.71 -9.67 8.98
CA SER A 220 2.92 -10.50 9.06
C SER A 220 3.74 -10.12 10.30
N LEU A 221 3.19 -10.51 11.45
CA LEU A 221 3.66 -10.15 12.78
C LEU A 221 5.13 -10.54 12.97
N SER A 222 5.89 -9.63 13.56
CA SER A 222 7.26 -9.90 13.98
C SER A 222 7.26 -10.79 15.22
N ARG A 223 8.42 -11.39 15.53
CA ARG A 223 8.58 -12.20 16.74
C ARG A 223 8.18 -11.45 18.02
N GLN A 224 8.57 -10.18 18.13
CA GLN A 224 8.23 -9.34 19.28
C GLN A 224 6.72 -9.08 19.39
N GLU A 225 6.04 -8.86 18.25
CA GLU A 225 4.58 -8.65 18.26
C GLU A 225 3.85 -9.96 18.58
N LEU A 226 4.32 -11.11 18.07
CA LEU A 226 3.79 -12.42 18.45
C LEU A 226 3.91 -12.70 19.95
N GLU A 227 5.01 -12.30 20.58
CA GLU A 227 5.22 -12.43 22.03
C GLU A 227 4.29 -11.50 22.85
N LEU A 228 3.84 -10.39 22.26
CA LEU A 228 2.93 -9.43 22.89
C LEU A 228 1.45 -9.76 22.68
N ILE A 229 1.09 -10.51 21.64
CA ILE A 229 -0.29 -10.85 21.31
C ILE A 229 -1.08 -11.52 22.45
N PRO A 230 -0.53 -12.48 23.21
CA PRO A 230 -1.24 -13.04 24.38
C PRO A 230 -1.59 -12.01 25.46
N ARG A 231 -0.95 -10.83 25.43
CA ARG A 231 -1.19 -9.72 26.37
C ARG A 231 -2.23 -8.71 25.84
N MET A 232 -2.76 -8.89 24.63
CA MET A 232 -3.64 -7.93 23.96
C MET A 232 -5.15 -8.19 24.15
N GLY A 233 -5.55 -9.09 25.06
CA GLY A 233 -6.96 -9.30 25.41
C GLY A 233 -7.81 -9.76 24.22
N ILE A 234 -8.90 -9.05 23.90
CA ILE A 234 -9.87 -9.42 22.84
C ILE A 234 -9.23 -9.60 21.45
N LEU A 235 -8.10 -8.93 21.17
CA LEU A 235 -7.34 -9.14 19.93
C LEU A 235 -6.78 -10.56 19.82
N TYR A 236 -6.41 -11.19 20.95
CA TYR A 236 -5.96 -12.58 20.97
C TYR A 236 -7.08 -13.50 20.48
N GLU A 237 -8.32 -13.31 20.92
CA GLU A 237 -9.45 -14.16 20.49
C GLU A 237 -9.72 -14.03 18.99
N ILE A 238 -9.66 -12.82 18.45
CA ILE A 238 -9.84 -12.53 17.02
C ILE A 238 -8.69 -13.11 16.18
N LEU A 239 -7.45 -13.07 16.69
CA LEU A 239 -6.24 -13.51 15.98
C LEU A 239 -5.78 -14.93 16.36
N SER A 240 -6.43 -15.60 17.31
CA SER A 240 -6.00 -16.92 17.79
C SER A 240 -6.06 -18.00 16.69
N PRO A 241 -7.10 -18.06 15.83
CA PRO A 241 -7.11 -19.01 14.71
C PRO A 241 -5.96 -18.77 13.72
N CYS A 242 -5.70 -17.49 13.42
CA CYS A 242 -4.57 -17.00 12.62
C CYS A 242 -3.21 -17.43 13.21
N LEU A 243 -3.03 -17.21 14.52
CA LEU A 243 -1.79 -17.51 15.23
C LEU A 243 -1.48 -19.01 15.26
N TYR A 244 -2.50 -19.86 15.40
CA TYR A 244 -2.32 -21.31 15.42
C TYR A 244 -1.71 -21.82 14.11
N PHE A 245 -2.15 -21.30 12.96
CA PHE A 245 -1.59 -21.65 11.65
C PHE A 245 -0.13 -21.22 11.50
N LEU A 246 0.20 -19.99 11.93
CA LEU A 246 1.58 -19.47 11.93
C LEU A 246 2.53 -20.29 12.84
N LEU A 247 2.06 -20.67 14.03
CA LEU A 247 2.84 -21.43 15.01
C LEU A 247 3.12 -22.87 14.56
N MET A 248 2.22 -23.46 13.74
CA MET A 248 2.33 -24.84 13.27
C MET A 248 3.17 -25.02 11.99
N HIS A 249 3.37 -23.96 11.18
CA HIS A 249 3.99 -24.05 9.85
C HIS A 249 5.44 -23.51 9.70
N ARG A 250 6.22 -23.61 10.78
CA ARG A 250 7.68 -23.40 10.87
C ARG A 250 8.18 -21.96 11.06
N TRP A 251 9.09 -21.94 12.04
CA TRP A 251 9.88 -20.89 12.66
C TRP A 251 11.14 -20.63 11.80
N GLU A 252 11.40 -19.36 11.43
CA GLU A 252 12.74 -18.71 11.31
C GLU A 252 12.75 -17.43 10.44
N GLN A 253 11.77 -17.22 9.57
CA GLN A 253 11.77 -16.11 8.60
C GLN A 253 10.64 -15.10 8.89
N GLY A 254 10.87 -14.18 9.83
CA GLY A 254 9.90 -13.11 10.14
C GLY A 254 9.87 -12.01 9.09
N TYR A 255 8.68 -11.56 8.70
CA TYR A 255 8.50 -10.37 7.85
C TYR A 255 8.87 -9.09 8.63
N VAL A 256 9.37 -8.08 7.91
CA VAL A 256 9.83 -6.82 8.53
C VAL A 256 9.33 -5.58 7.77
N SER A 257 9.21 -4.46 8.48
CA SER A 257 8.90 -3.16 7.89
C SER A 257 10.02 -2.70 6.96
N ILE A 258 9.64 -2.03 5.86
CA ILE A 258 10.58 -1.53 4.85
C ILE A 258 10.83 -0.03 5.11
N ASN A 259 12.04 0.32 5.56
CA ASN A 259 12.50 1.71 5.72
C ASN A 259 11.72 2.54 6.77
N GLN A 260 11.81 3.88 6.69
CA GLN A 260 11.33 4.81 7.72
C GLN A 260 9.80 4.89 7.79
N GLU A 261 9.28 4.66 8.98
CA GLU A 261 7.87 4.80 9.33
C GLU A 261 7.52 6.26 9.62
N LYS A 262 6.37 6.72 9.13
CA LYS A 262 5.80 8.04 9.38
C LYS A 262 4.35 7.89 9.81
N PHE A 263 3.94 8.64 10.81
CA PHE A 263 2.53 8.67 11.22
C PHE A 263 1.68 9.48 10.24
N MET A 264 0.48 9.00 9.95
CA MET A 264 -0.56 9.76 9.27
C MET A 264 -1.12 10.81 10.22
N GLU A 265 -0.61 12.04 10.13
CA GLU A 265 -1.30 13.21 10.67
C GLU A 265 -2.32 13.71 9.63
N ASP A 266 -3.58 13.86 10.08
CA ASP A 266 -4.75 14.47 9.43
C ASP A 266 -4.96 14.20 7.92
N PHE A 267 -5.78 13.20 7.61
CA PHE A 267 -6.39 13.02 6.29
C PHE A 267 -7.92 13.14 6.37
N PRO A 268 -8.56 14.01 5.57
CA PRO A 268 -10.01 14.00 5.45
C PRO A 268 -10.47 12.73 4.71
N GLY A 269 -11.39 11.98 5.32
CA GLY A 269 -12.07 10.83 4.69
C GLY A 269 -11.62 9.43 5.12
N ILE A 270 -10.75 9.29 6.13
CA ILE A 270 -10.61 8.02 6.87
C ILE A 270 -11.64 8.09 8.01
N PRO A 271 -12.56 7.12 8.17
CA PRO A 271 -13.41 7.08 9.35
C PRO A 271 -12.51 7.02 10.59
N THR A 272 -12.49 8.10 11.36
CA THR A 272 -11.81 8.14 12.65
C THR A 272 -12.59 7.23 13.60
N ILE A 273 -12.29 5.94 13.59
CA ILE A 273 -12.77 5.04 14.64
C ILE A 273 -12.01 5.46 15.90
N ILE A 274 -12.70 6.28 16.70
CA ILE A 274 -12.36 6.73 18.05
C ILE A 274 -11.43 7.96 18.10
N GLN A 275 -12.06 9.15 18.05
CA GLN A 275 -11.51 10.30 18.77
C GLN A 275 -11.57 10.01 20.27
N LYS A 276 -10.41 10.15 20.94
CA LYS A 276 -10.22 10.10 22.39
C LYS A 276 -11.39 10.70 23.18
N LYS A 277 -12.03 9.88 24.02
CA LYS A 277 -12.59 10.33 25.30
C LYS A 277 -12.28 9.30 26.38
N ASN A 278 -11.33 9.67 27.24
CA ASN A 278 -11.21 9.32 28.66
C ASN A 278 -11.34 7.84 29.07
N LEU A 279 -10.33 7.01 28.77
CA LEU A 279 -10.12 5.74 29.46
C LEU A 279 -8.64 5.57 29.86
N ILE A 280 -8.18 6.41 30.79
CA ILE A 280 -7.11 6.04 31.72
C ILE A 280 -7.62 6.48 33.10
N PRO A 281 -8.02 5.56 33.99
CA PRO A 281 -8.22 5.91 35.39
C PRO A 281 -6.86 6.30 35.98
N SER A 282 -6.81 7.45 36.64
CA SER A 282 -5.67 7.87 37.44
C SER A 282 -5.34 6.78 38.47
N VAL A 283 -4.14 6.21 38.37
CA VAL A 283 -3.57 5.40 39.46
C VAL A 283 -3.25 6.37 40.60
N GLN A 284 -4.13 6.44 41.59
CA GLN A 284 -3.79 7.03 42.88
C GLN A 284 -2.86 6.07 43.61
N SER A 285 -1.60 6.48 43.80
CA SER A 285 -0.70 5.86 44.75
C SER A 285 -1.19 6.13 46.17
N SER A 286 -1.66 5.10 46.86
CA SER A 286 -1.81 5.11 48.31
C SER A 286 -1.18 3.85 48.90
N ARG A 287 0.07 4.00 49.34
CA ARG A 287 0.66 3.55 50.61
C ARG A 287 2.18 3.66 50.53
#